data_AF-A0A959NUS5-F1
#
_entry.id   AF-A0A959NUS5-F1
#
_cell.length_a   1.000
_cell.length_b   1.000
_cell.length_c   1.000
_cell.angle_alpha   90.00
_cell.angle_beta   90.00
_cell.angle_gamma   90.00
#
_symmetry.space_group_name_H-M   'P 1'
#
loop_
_entity.id
_entity.type
_entity.pdbx_description
1 polymer ?
#
loop_
_entity_poly.entity_id
_entity_poly.type
_entity_poly.pdbx_seq_one_letter_code
_entity_poly.pdbx_strand_id
1 'polypeptide(L)'
;MITLTKLNSALSVVQGELIDLGFYDHKLAKIDIYLVVVGIAYGWQYYGSSGEICIPAVSISKLSELIWSPYTTLNDILIHEYAHAFAHTHKGLIKSKKFSEAFWAKHDADFAWEYETDLFVSEYAATKPSEDFAETFMFYVKNQGNRPKRFNSDALKTKWKFLDDLRKATKKGLGRF
;
A
#
# COMPACT_ATOMS: atom_id res chain seq x y z
N MET A 1 -17.45 -8.51 11.07
CA MET A 1 -18.11 -8.41 9.75
C MET A 1 -18.01 -6.98 9.26
N ILE A 2 -17.50 -6.77 8.03
CA ILE A 2 -17.53 -5.47 7.35
C ILE A 2 -18.87 -5.36 6.63
N THR A 3 -19.58 -4.25 6.84
CA THR A 3 -20.81 -3.91 6.09
C THR A 3 -20.48 -2.89 5.02
N LEU A 4 -21.35 -2.75 4.01
CA LEU A 4 -21.18 -1.75 2.95
C LEU A 4 -21.07 -0.32 3.52
N THR A 5 -21.85 0.01 4.55
CA THR A 5 -21.77 1.30 5.24
C THR A 5 -20.40 1.54 5.89
N LYS A 6 -19.85 0.53 6.58
CA LYS A 6 -18.52 0.63 7.19
C LYS A 6 -17.42 0.75 6.14
N LEU A 7 -17.54 0.00 5.05
CA LEU A 7 -16.62 0.10 3.92
C LEU A 7 -16.66 1.50 3.30
N ASN A 8 -17.85 2.02 2.98
CA ASN A 8 -17.98 3.35 2.38
C ASN A 8 -17.45 4.47 3.30
N SER A 9 -17.70 4.36 4.61
CA SER A 9 -17.14 5.31 5.57
C SER A 9 -15.61 5.26 5.60
N ALA A 10 -15.02 4.07 5.61
CA ALA A 10 -13.57 3.89 5.61
C ALA A 10 -12.95 4.36 4.29
N LEU A 11 -13.60 4.06 3.16
CA LEU A 11 -13.20 4.54 1.84
C LEU A 11 -13.19 6.06 1.76
N SER A 12 -14.23 6.73 2.27
CA SER A 12 -14.27 8.19 2.29
C SER A 12 -13.11 8.81 3.08
N VAL A 13 -12.71 8.19 4.19
CA VAL A 13 -11.55 8.65 4.99
C VAL A 13 -10.25 8.42 4.21
N VAL A 14 -10.02 7.19 3.74
CA VAL A 14 -8.78 6.82 3.04
C VAL A 14 -8.60 7.62 1.75
N GLN A 15 -9.66 7.79 0.95
CA GLN A 15 -9.60 8.61 -0.24
C GLN A 15 -9.27 10.07 0.10
N GLY A 16 -9.82 10.61 1.18
CA GLY A 16 -9.45 11.94 1.69
C GLY A 16 -7.97 12.05 2.00
N GLU A 17 -7.41 11.11 2.76
CA GLU A 17 -5.97 11.09 3.09
C GLU A 17 -5.08 10.97 1.84
N LEU A 18 -5.48 10.15 0.87
CA LEU A 18 -4.76 10.02 -0.39
C LEU A 18 -4.85 11.29 -1.25
N ILE A 19 -5.99 11.99 -1.24
CA ILE A 19 -6.17 13.30 -1.91
C ILE A 19 -5.23 14.32 -1.28
N ASP A 20 -5.23 14.45 0.05
CA ASP A 20 -4.43 15.45 0.77
C ASP A 20 -2.93 15.27 0.50
N LEU A 21 -2.47 14.01 0.50
CA LEU A 21 -1.08 13.68 0.19
C LEU A 21 -0.74 13.74 -1.31
N GLY A 22 -1.74 13.74 -2.19
CA GLY A 22 -1.61 13.83 -3.64
C GLY A 22 -1.32 12.52 -4.36
N PHE A 23 -1.77 11.41 -3.79
CA PHE A 23 -1.72 10.09 -4.44
C PHE A 23 -3.02 9.75 -5.17
N TYR A 24 -4.13 10.45 -4.88
CA TYR A 24 -5.42 10.18 -5.50
C TYR A 24 -5.64 11.03 -6.75
N ASP A 25 -5.44 10.43 -7.93
CA ASP A 25 -5.65 11.07 -9.23
C ASP A 25 -6.79 10.39 -10.03
N HIS A 26 -7.06 10.90 -11.23
CA HIS A 26 -8.08 10.36 -12.13
C HIS A 26 -7.82 8.91 -12.60
N LYS A 27 -6.61 8.37 -12.45
CA LYS A 27 -6.31 6.97 -12.76
C LYS A 27 -6.67 6.09 -11.59
N LEU A 28 -6.29 6.50 -10.37
CA LEU A 28 -6.63 5.76 -9.16
C LEU A 28 -8.14 5.79 -8.87
N ALA A 29 -8.81 6.90 -9.20
CA ALA A 29 -10.26 7.04 -9.06
C ALA A 29 -11.07 6.10 -9.98
N LYS A 30 -10.45 5.50 -11.00
CA LYS A 30 -11.08 4.51 -11.90
C LYS A 30 -10.98 3.08 -11.39
N ILE A 31 -10.28 2.84 -10.28
CA ILE A 31 -10.17 1.52 -9.70
C ILE A 31 -11.47 1.20 -8.97
N ASP A 32 -12.19 0.20 -9.48
CA ASP A 32 -13.40 -0.29 -8.83
C ASP A 32 -13.06 -1.04 -7.53
N ILE A 33 -13.91 -0.82 -6.52
CA ILE A 33 -13.76 -1.43 -5.20
C ILE A 33 -14.99 -2.26 -4.90
N TYR A 34 -14.80 -3.57 -4.77
CA TYR A 34 -15.88 -4.52 -4.55
C TYR A 34 -15.86 -5.04 -3.12
N LEU A 35 -17.01 -5.00 -2.45
CA LEU A 35 -17.25 -5.76 -1.22
C LEU A 35 -17.61 -7.20 -1.61
N VAL A 36 -16.73 -8.15 -1.35
CA VAL A 36 -16.96 -9.57 -1.63
C VAL A 36 -17.40 -10.30 -0.37
N VAL A 37 -18.24 -11.34 -0.47
CA VAL A 37 -18.91 -11.93 0.70
C VAL A 37 -17.94 -12.69 1.61
N VAL A 38 -17.01 -13.46 1.04
CA VAL A 38 -15.97 -14.23 1.75
C VAL A 38 -14.65 -14.13 1.00
N GLY A 39 -13.54 -14.00 1.71
CA GLY A 39 -12.20 -13.99 1.12
C GLY A 39 -11.15 -14.59 2.04
N ILE A 40 -10.07 -15.12 1.45
CA ILE A 40 -8.94 -15.72 2.17
C ILE A 40 -7.84 -14.70 2.53
N ALA A 41 -7.97 -13.45 2.09
CA ALA A 41 -7.07 -12.32 2.39
C ALA A 41 -7.83 -11.14 3.03
N TYR A 42 -7.14 -10.10 3.47
CA TYR A 42 -7.76 -8.89 4.07
C TYR A 42 -8.37 -7.94 3.05
N GLY A 43 -7.82 -7.99 1.84
CA GLY A 43 -8.25 -7.46 0.57
C GLY A 43 -7.40 -8.15 -0.50
N TRP A 44 -7.68 -7.94 -1.77
CA TRP A 44 -6.69 -8.21 -2.81
C TRP A 44 -6.90 -7.28 -3.98
N GLN A 45 -5.79 -6.88 -4.59
CA GLN A 45 -5.76 -6.11 -5.82
C GLN A 45 -5.37 -7.02 -6.99
N TYR A 46 -6.12 -6.96 -8.09
CA TYR A 46 -5.81 -7.72 -9.29
C TYR A 46 -4.64 -7.10 -10.09
N TYR A 47 -3.41 -7.36 -9.63
CA TYR A 47 -2.20 -6.85 -10.27
C TYR A 47 -1.94 -7.58 -11.59
N GLY A 48 -2.09 -6.87 -12.71
CA GLY A 48 -1.78 -7.38 -14.06
C GLY A 48 -3.01 -7.69 -14.92
N SER A 49 -4.23 -7.56 -14.37
CA SER A 49 -5.49 -7.66 -15.11
C SER A 49 -6.33 -6.37 -14.96
N SER A 50 -7.50 -6.43 -14.31
CA SER A 50 -8.48 -5.33 -14.20
C SER A 50 -8.09 -4.23 -13.22
N GLY A 51 -7.18 -4.52 -12.28
CA GLY A 51 -6.67 -3.55 -11.31
C GLY A 51 -7.58 -3.28 -10.10
N GLU A 52 -8.73 -3.95 -10.04
CA GLU A 52 -9.78 -3.79 -9.04
C GLU A 52 -9.31 -4.20 -7.63
N ILE A 53 -9.87 -3.56 -6.61
CA ILE A 53 -9.64 -3.91 -5.19
C ILE A 53 -10.87 -4.69 -4.69
N CYS A 54 -10.66 -5.89 -4.17
CA CYS A 54 -11.70 -6.69 -3.53
C CYS A 54 -11.50 -6.69 -2.01
N ILE A 55 -12.52 -6.29 -1.25
CA ILE A 55 -12.50 -6.30 0.23
C ILE A 55 -13.52 -7.32 0.74
N PRO A 56 -13.11 -8.39 1.44
CA PRO A 56 -14.04 -9.36 1.97
C PRO A 56 -14.79 -8.90 3.22
N ALA A 57 -16.12 -9.05 3.20
CA ALA A 57 -17.04 -8.81 4.32
C ALA A 57 -16.71 -9.71 5.53
N VAL A 58 -16.31 -10.95 5.25
CA VAL A 58 -15.76 -11.93 6.18
C VAL A 58 -14.43 -12.44 5.61
N SER A 59 -13.32 -12.10 6.27
CA SER A 59 -11.99 -12.62 5.92
C SER A 59 -11.69 -13.79 6.85
N ILE A 60 -11.25 -14.92 6.29
CA ILE A 60 -10.89 -16.11 7.08
C ILE A 60 -9.51 -15.92 7.74
N SER A 61 -8.63 -15.14 7.13
CA SER A 61 -7.33 -14.69 7.67
C SER A 61 -7.45 -13.70 8.83
N LYS A 62 -8.59 -13.00 8.98
CA LYS A 62 -8.93 -12.27 10.22
C LYS A 62 -8.96 -13.15 11.47
N LEU A 63 -9.06 -14.47 11.34
CA LEU A 63 -9.08 -15.36 12.50
C LEU A 63 -7.68 -15.83 12.91
N SER A 64 -6.75 -15.99 11.95
CA SER A 64 -5.40 -16.50 12.20
C SER A 64 -4.36 -15.40 12.43
N GLU A 65 -4.50 -14.23 11.81
CA GLU A 65 -3.54 -13.11 11.96
C GLU A 65 -3.92 -12.10 13.06
N LEU A 66 -5.13 -12.19 13.63
CA LEU A 66 -5.49 -11.54 14.89
C LEU A 66 -4.55 -11.94 16.04
N ILE A 67 -3.80 -13.04 15.86
CA ILE A 67 -2.84 -13.60 16.81
C ILE A 67 -1.41 -13.04 16.59
N TRP A 68 -1.09 -12.44 15.43
CA TRP A 68 0.30 -12.14 15.03
C TRP A 68 0.63 -10.71 14.57
N SER A 69 -0.35 -9.84 14.25
CA SER A 69 -0.04 -8.42 13.93
C SER A 69 -1.08 -7.45 14.52
N PRO A 70 -0.71 -6.58 15.48
CA PRO A 70 -1.65 -5.72 16.22
C PRO A 70 -2.08 -4.44 15.46
N TYR A 71 -1.93 -4.36 14.13
CA TYR A 71 -1.97 -3.09 13.38
C TYR A 71 -3.11 -2.89 12.37
N THR A 72 -4.14 -3.74 12.33
CA THR A 72 -5.04 -3.83 11.17
C THR A 72 -6.41 -3.19 11.37
N THR A 73 -6.49 -1.86 11.33
CA THR A 73 -7.79 -1.20 11.11
C THR A 73 -8.25 -1.42 9.66
N LEU A 74 -9.54 -1.23 9.39
CA LEU A 74 -10.05 -1.28 8.00
C LEU A 74 -9.38 -0.22 7.11
N ASN A 75 -9.03 0.94 7.67
CA ASN A 75 -8.34 1.99 6.93
C ASN A 75 -6.92 1.53 6.53
N ASP A 76 -6.18 0.91 7.45
CA ASP A 76 -4.84 0.38 7.19
C ASP A 76 -4.86 -0.61 6.02
N ILE A 77 -5.81 -1.56 6.04
CA ILE A 77 -6.01 -2.53 4.96
C ILE A 77 -6.32 -1.82 3.65
N LEU A 78 -7.26 -0.87 3.65
CA LEU A 78 -7.63 -0.14 2.43
C LEU A 78 -6.46 0.63 1.85
N ILE A 79 -5.66 1.30 2.67
CA ILE A 79 -4.48 2.04 2.20
C ILE A 79 -3.45 1.08 1.60
N HIS A 80 -3.23 -0.08 2.21
CA HIS A 80 -2.35 -1.13 1.69
C HIS A 80 -2.81 -1.57 0.29
N GLU A 81 -4.09 -1.91 0.11
CA GLU A 81 -4.62 -2.29 -1.21
C GLU A 81 -4.54 -1.15 -2.23
N TYR A 82 -4.78 0.09 -1.79
CA TYR A 82 -4.59 1.27 -2.62
C TYR A 82 -3.14 1.46 -3.08
N ALA A 83 -2.15 1.02 -2.30
CA ALA A 83 -0.76 1.05 -2.72
C ALA A 83 -0.55 0.12 -3.93
N HIS A 84 -1.06 -1.11 -3.91
CA HIS A 84 -1.00 -1.99 -5.07
C HIS A 84 -1.75 -1.45 -6.28
N ALA A 85 -2.94 -0.87 -6.08
CA ALA A 85 -3.70 -0.23 -7.14
C ALA A 85 -2.96 0.98 -7.73
N PHE A 86 -2.29 1.76 -6.88
CA PHE A 86 -1.40 2.83 -7.31
C PHE A 86 -0.26 2.27 -8.15
N ALA A 87 0.38 1.18 -7.71
CA ALA A 87 1.44 0.54 -8.46
C ALA A 87 1.01 0.05 -9.85
N HIS A 88 -0.20 -0.48 -9.93
CA HIS A 88 -0.82 -0.91 -11.18
C HIS A 88 -1.11 0.26 -12.14
N THR A 89 -1.62 1.39 -11.63
CA THR A 89 -2.01 2.55 -12.45
C THR A 89 -0.83 3.45 -12.82
N HIS A 90 0.25 3.40 -12.05
CA HIS A 90 1.44 4.26 -12.17
C HIS A 90 2.72 3.46 -12.49
N LYS A 91 2.61 2.44 -13.35
CA LYS A 91 3.71 1.52 -13.68
C LYS A 91 5.02 2.22 -14.07
N GLY A 92 4.98 3.35 -14.78
CA GLY A 92 6.20 4.06 -15.17
C GLY A 92 6.94 4.73 -14.00
N LEU A 93 6.24 5.11 -12.94
CA LEU A 93 6.86 5.62 -11.70
C LEU A 93 7.40 4.46 -10.85
N ILE A 94 6.72 3.32 -10.87
CA ILE A 94 7.02 2.19 -9.97
C ILE A 94 8.05 1.23 -10.58
N LYS A 95 7.96 0.94 -11.88
CA LYS A 95 8.99 0.22 -12.64
C LYS A 95 10.13 1.15 -13.04
N SER A 96 10.68 1.87 -12.06
CA SER A 96 11.75 2.84 -12.25
C SER A 96 13.02 2.42 -11.53
N LYS A 97 14.17 2.93 -11.99
CA LYS A 97 15.44 2.75 -11.27
C LYS A 97 15.35 3.29 -9.84
N LYS A 98 14.64 4.39 -9.67
CA LYS A 98 14.44 5.06 -8.38
C LYS A 98 13.70 4.17 -7.36
N PHE A 99 12.73 3.39 -7.83
CA PHE A 99 12.08 2.37 -6.99
C PHE A 99 13.10 1.32 -6.56
N SER A 100 13.85 0.75 -7.51
CA SER A 100 14.81 -0.30 -7.20
C SER A 100 15.98 0.16 -6.34
N GLU A 101 16.35 1.44 -6.40
CA GLU A 101 17.32 2.04 -5.49
C GLU A 101 16.77 2.17 -4.07
N ALA A 102 15.46 2.40 -3.91
CA ALA A 102 14.82 2.60 -2.61
C ALA A 102 14.39 1.30 -1.93
N PHE A 103 13.95 0.30 -2.71
CA PHE A 103 13.43 -0.98 -2.23
C PHE A 103 14.35 -2.16 -2.53
N TRP A 104 15.55 -1.89 -3.06
CA TRP A 104 16.59 -2.88 -3.43
C TRP A 104 16.15 -3.99 -4.39
N ALA A 105 14.97 -3.85 -5.01
CA ALA A 105 14.41 -4.83 -5.92
C ALA A 105 13.49 -4.18 -6.97
N LYS A 106 13.13 -4.95 -7.99
CA LYS A 106 12.00 -4.58 -8.86
C LYS A 106 10.70 -4.85 -8.10
N HIS A 107 9.70 -3.99 -8.28
CA HIS A 107 8.40 -4.14 -7.62
C HIS A 107 7.75 -5.51 -7.87
N ASP A 108 7.91 -6.07 -9.08
CA ASP A 108 7.30 -7.33 -9.49
C ASP A 108 8.20 -8.56 -9.29
N ALA A 109 9.30 -8.43 -8.55
CA ALA A 109 10.10 -9.60 -8.21
C ALA A 109 9.41 -10.43 -7.12
N ASP A 110 9.55 -11.75 -7.21
CA ASP A 110 8.85 -12.73 -6.37
C ASP A 110 9.84 -13.49 -5.50
N PHE A 111 10.31 -12.82 -4.44
CA PHE A 111 11.18 -13.42 -3.44
C PHE A 111 11.01 -12.69 -2.10
N ALA A 112 11.34 -13.39 -1.02
CA ALA A 112 11.31 -12.85 0.34
C ALA A 112 12.74 -12.53 0.82
N TRP A 113 12.83 -11.60 1.76
CA TRP A 113 14.03 -11.36 2.56
C TRP A 113 13.86 -11.95 3.95
N GLU A 114 14.99 -12.12 4.65
CA GLU A 114 14.96 -12.24 6.10
C GLU A 114 14.50 -10.90 6.70
N TYR A 115 13.60 -10.97 7.69
CA TYR A 115 13.07 -9.76 8.29
C TYR A 115 14.10 -9.09 9.20
N GLU A 116 14.44 -7.86 8.85
CA GLU A 116 15.25 -6.97 9.68
C GLU A 116 14.51 -5.66 9.94
N THR A 117 14.37 -5.28 11.22
CA THR A 117 13.65 -4.07 11.64
C THR A 117 14.23 -2.76 11.10
N ASP A 118 15.52 -2.76 10.74
CA ASP A 118 16.17 -1.61 10.11
C ASP A 118 15.88 -1.53 8.61
N LEU A 119 15.47 -2.62 7.96
CA LEU A 119 15.18 -2.64 6.53
C LEU A 119 13.68 -2.51 6.26
N PHE A 120 12.83 -3.09 7.11
CA PHE A 120 11.40 -3.25 6.85
C PHE A 120 10.55 -2.65 7.96
N VAL A 121 9.38 -2.12 7.58
CA VAL A 121 8.42 -1.50 8.53
C VAL A 121 7.61 -2.55 9.31
N SER A 122 7.55 -3.79 8.81
CA SER A 122 6.85 -4.94 9.37
C SER A 122 7.47 -6.24 8.83
N GLU A 123 7.19 -7.37 9.50
CA GLU A 123 7.57 -8.71 8.98
C GLU A 123 6.94 -8.98 7.61
N TYR A 124 5.70 -8.51 7.41
CA TYR A 124 4.98 -8.69 6.16
C TYR A 124 5.66 -7.99 4.99
N ALA A 125 6.23 -6.80 5.22
CA ALA A 125 7.00 -6.07 4.22
C ALA A 125 8.20 -6.86 3.68
N ALA A 126 8.79 -7.76 4.47
CA ALA A 126 9.92 -8.58 4.02
C ALA A 126 9.50 -9.74 3.10
N THR A 127 8.20 -10.01 2.95
CA THR A 127 7.72 -11.19 2.20
C THR A 127 7.88 -11.02 0.69
N LYS A 128 7.70 -9.81 0.15
CA LYS A 128 7.94 -9.46 -1.27
C LYS A 128 8.22 -7.97 -1.44
N PRO A 129 8.94 -7.56 -2.51
CA PRO A 129 9.10 -6.13 -2.86
C PRO A 129 7.79 -5.36 -3.03
N SER A 130 6.73 -6.02 -3.51
CA SER A 130 5.38 -5.42 -3.61
C SER A 130 4.80 -5.12 -2.23
N GLU A 131 4.96 -6.04 -1.28
CA GLU A 131 4.49 -5.88 0.10
C GLU A 131 5.31 -4.84 0.85
N ASP A 132 6.63 -4.80 0.61
CA ASP A 132 7.49 -3.76 1.17
C ASP A 132 7.02 -2.36 0.78
N PHE A 133 6.69 -2.17 -0.51
CA PHE A 133 6.12 -0.93 -0.99
C PHE A 133 4.76 -0.65 -0.36
N ALA A 134 3.84 -1.62 -0.34
CA ALA A 134 2.48 -1.43 0.16
C ALA A 134 2.44 -1.11 1.65
N GLU A 135 3.20 -1.84 2.46
CA GLU A 135 3.34 -1.61 3.90
C GLU A 135 3.99 -0.25 4.20
N THR A 136 5.07 0.09 3.50
CA THR A 136 5.73 1.40 3.67
C THR A 136 4.79 2.53 3.27
N PHE A 137 4.06 2.38 2.15
CA PHE A 137 3.06 3.35 1.70
C PHE A 137 1.93 3.52 2.72
N MET A 138 1.43 2.41 3.28
CA MET A 138 0.42 2.42 4.34
C MET A 138 0.88 3.22 5.55
N PHE A 139 2.08 2.94 6.07
CA PHE A 139 2.60 3.72 7.19
C PHE A 139 2.87 5.18 6.81
N TYR A 140 3.27 5.48 5.59
CA TYR A 140 3.45 6.85 5.13
C TYR A 140 2.13 7.63 5.16
N VAL A 141 1.05 7.08 4.59
CA VAL A 141 -0.27 7.73 4.55
C VAL A 141 -0.86 7.85 5.94
N LYS A 142 -0.83 6.78 6.73
CA LYS A 142 -1.29 6.75 8.13
C LYS A 142 -0.65 7.84 8.98
N ASN A 143 0.62 8.15 8.72
CA ASN A 143 1.37 9.17 9.45
C ASN A 143 1.43 10.52 8.70
N GLN A 144 0.58 10.73 7.70
CA GLN A 144 0.46 11.99 6.94
C GLN A 144 1.81 12.44 6.34
N GLY A 145 2.58 11.47 5.84
CA GLY A 145 3.91 11.64 5.27
C GLY A 145 5.04 11.81 6.30
N ASN A 146 4.71 11.95 7.59
CA ASN A 146 5.72 12.02 8.64
C ASN A 146 6.29 10.63 8.92
N ARG A 147 7.61 10.52 9.05
CA ARG A 147 8.24 9.24 9.41
C ARG A 147 8.24 9.05 10.92
N PRO A 148 7.61 7.98 11.47
CA PRO A 148 7.72 7.64 12.88
C PRO A 148 9.17 7.50 13.35
N LYS A 149 9.45 7.89 14.61
CA LYS A 149 10.81 7.80 15.21
C LYS A 149 11.39 6.39 15.19
N ARG A 150 10.55 5.35 15.25
CA ARG A 150 10.98 3.95 15.18
C ARG A 150 11.53 3.54 13.81
N PHE A 151 11.22 4.30 12.76
CA PHE A 151 11.69 4.05 11.39
C PHE A 151 12.83 5.01 11.04
N ASN A 152 13.97 4.89 11.73
CA ASN A 152 15.07 5.86 11.64
C ASN A 152 16.35 5.35 10.95
N SER A 153 16.34 4.12 10.44
CA SER A 153 17.44 3.60 9.63
C SER A 153 17.56 4.37 8.30
N ASP A 154 18.73 4.29 7.67
CA ASP A 154 18.97 4.92 6.37
C ASP A 154 18.20 4.23 5.23
N ALA A 155 17.98 2.93 5.38
CA ALA A 155 17.08 2.13 4.57
C ALA A 155 15.65 2.72 4.54
N LEU A 156 15.02 2.87 5.71
CA LEU A 156 13.65 3.39 5.81
C LEU A 156 13.56 4.87 5.44
N LYS A 157 14.62 5.67 5.68
CA LYS A 157 14.73 7.06 5.17
C LYS A 157 14.64 7.10 3.65
N THR A 158 15.33 6.20 2.98
CA THR A 158 15.38 6.13 1.51
C THR A 158 14.00 5.79 0.94
N LYS A 159 13.31 4.81 1.53
CA LYS A 159 11.92 4.46 1.16
C LYS A 159 10.95 5.64 1.38
N TRP A 160 11.05 6.34 2.51
CA TRP A 160 10.24 7.53 2.76
C TRP A 160 10.48 8.63 1.73
N LYS A 161 11.76 8.88 1.39
CA LYS A 161 12.13 9.85 0.37
C LYS A 161 11.59 9.47 -1.00
N PHE A 162 11.56 8.18 -1.34
CA PHE A 162 10.93 7.70 -2.56
C PHE A 162 9.45 8.09 -2.60
N LEU A 163 8.70 7.86 -1.51
CA LEU A 163 7.29 8.24 -1.41
C LEU A 163 7.07 9.76 -1.50
N ASP A 164 7.96 10.55 -0.91
CA ASP A 164 7.96 12.01 -1.06
C ASP A 164 8.13 12.47 -2.51
N ASP A 165 8.99 11.78 -3.26
CA ASP A 165 9.21 12.09 -4.66
C ASP A 165 8.10 11.53 -5.55
N LEU A 166 7.50 10.40 -5.16
CA LEU A 166 6.34 9.80 -5.80
C LEU A 166 5.13 10.74 -5.74
N ARG A 167 4.77 11.26 -4.56
CA ARG A 167 3.67 12.24 -4.44
C ARG A 167 3.90 13.47 -5.30
N LYS A 168 5.15 13.96 -5.40
CA LYS A 168 5.48 15.14 -6.23
C LYS A 168 5.33 14.81 -7.70
N ALA A 169 5.73 13.62 -8.13
CA ALA A 169 5.59 13.15 -9.50
C ALA A 169 4.11 13.01 -9.88
N THR A 170 3.29 12.41 -9.00
CA THR A 170 1.84 12.27 -9.19
C THR A 170 1.14 13.63 -9.28
N LYS A 171 1.43 14.56 -8.35
CA LYS A 171 0.87 15.94 -8.40
C LYS A 171 1.25 16.68 -9.68
N LYS A 172 2.38 16.36 -10.30
CA LYS A 172 2.83 16.91 -11.58
C LYS A 172 2.29 16.17 -12.80
N GLY A 173 1.54 15.08 -12.61
CA GLY A 173 1.04 14.25 -13.70
C GLY A 173 2.13 13.49 -14.47
N LEU A 174 3.28 13.22 -13.83
CA LEU A 174 4.37 12.51 -14.51
C LEU A 174 3.99 11.06 -14.80
N GLY A 175 4.27 10.60 -16.02
CA GLY A 175 4.09 9.20 -16.40
C GLY A 175 5.22 8.27 -15.95
N ARG A 176 6.41 8.83 -15.63
CA ARG A 176 7.63 8.12 -15.22
C ARG A 176 8.57 9.05 -14.46
N PHE A 177 9.49 8.48 -13.68
CA PHE A 177 10.61 9.22 -13.09
C PHE A 177 11.70 9.49 -14.13
#